data_AF-A0A6A2WJT9-F1
#
_entry.id   AF-A0A6A2WJT9-F1
#
_cell.length_a   1.000
_cell.length_b   1.000
_cell.length_c   1.000
_cell.angle_alpha   90.00
_cell.angle_beta   90.00
_cell.angle_gamma   90.00
#
_symmetry.space_group_name_H-M   'P 1'
#
loop_
_entity.id
_entity.type
_entity.pdbx_description
1 polymer ?
#
loop_
_entity_poly.entity_id
_entity_poly.type
_entity_poly.pdbx_seq_one_letter_code
_entity_poly.pdbx_strand_id
1 'polypeptide(L)'
;MLTLVSTADGYKFFMLCPKSPSNYAFLYDSKDHSWTQYDGLQPLLVENFHQEGASLNGSLCFATPEPYSVVSFDLDNGKWETLNTEMPGELTFVRLVTDTNGGKLYLVGGMESRRV
;
A
#
# COMPACT_ATOMS: atom_id res chain seq x y z
N MET A 1 -4.70 7.66 4.75
CA MET A 1 -5.11 6.27 4.47
C MET A 1 -4.83 5.43 5.71
N LEU A 2 -5.73 4.55 6.12
CA LEU A 2 -5.60 3.66 7.29
C LEU A 2 -5.86 2.22 6.84
N THR A 3 -5.07 1.27 7.32
CA THR A 3 -5.24 -0.16 7.03
C THR A 3 -5.05 -0.95 8.32
N LEU A 4 -6.01 -1.82 8.64
CA LEU A 4 -5.90 -2.80 9.71
C LEU A 4 -5.28 -4.07 9.15
N VAL A 5 -4.23 -4.55 9.80
CA VAL A 5 -3.59 -5.83 9.47
C VAL A 5 -3.79 -6.79 10.63
N SER A 6 -4.57 -7.84 10.41
CA SER A 6 -4.68 -8.94 11.38
C SER A 6 -3.45 -9.84 11.26
N THR A 7 -2.89 -10.21 12.41
CA THR A 7 -1.76 -11.13 12.53
C THR A 7 -2.18 -12.30 13.43
N ALA A 8 -1.43 -13.39 13.44
CA ALA A 8 -1.75 -14.56 14.26
C ALA A 8 -1.85 -14.24 15.77
N ASP A 9 -1.08 -13.26 16.24
CA ASP A 9 -0.93 -12.95 17.66
C ASP A 9 -1.47 -11.57 18.04
N GLY A 10 -2.23 -10.91 17.15
CA GLY A 10 -2.71 -9.53 17.38
C GLY A 10 -3.03 -8.79 16.10
N TYR A 11 -2.87 -7.48 16.11
CA TYR A 11 -3.12 -6.63 14.94
C TYR A 11 -2.19 -5.43 14.88
N LYS A 12 -2.02 -4.91 13.67
CA LYS A 12 -1.30 -3.67 13.42
C LYS A 12 -2.21 -2.66 12.74
N PHE A 13 -2.05 -1.37 13.05
CA PHE A 13 -2.66 -0.30 12.26
C PHE A 13 -1.58 0.41 11.46
N PHE A 14 -1.70 0.40 10.15
CA PHE A 14 -0.86 1.19 9.27
C PHE A 14 -1.59 2.46 8.86
N MET A 15 -0.94 3.62 9.03
CA MET A 15 -1.47 4.91 8.62
C MET A 15 -0.46 5.65 7.77
N LEU A 16 -0.86 6.01 6.55
CA LEU A 16 -0.09 6.90 5.70
C LEU A 16 -0.63 8.32 5.82
N CYS A 17 0.24 9.21 6.30
CA CYS A 17 -0.05 10.62 6.54
C CYS A 17 0.73 11.48 5.54
N PRO A 18 0.05 12.08 4.55
CA PRO A 18 0.67 13.11 3.74
C PRO A 18 0.83 14.38 4.59
N LYS A 19 2.07 14.81 4.82
CA LYS A 19 2.39 16.14 5.34
C LYS A 19 3.34 16.80 4.33
N SER A 20 3.13 18.08 4.05
CA SER A 20 4.14 18.85 3.31
C SER A 20 5.18 19.33 4.32
N PRO A 21 6.50 19.11 4.12
CA PRO A 21 7.19 18.66 2.88
C PRO A 21 7.49 17.16 2.78
N SER A 22 7.20 16.35 3.80
CA SER A 22 7.57 14.92 3.89
C SER A 22 6.41 14.03 4.32
N ASN A 23 6.31 12.86 3.70
CA ASN A 23 5.33 11.84 4.07
C ASN A 23 5.85 11.00 5.22
N TYR A 24 4.95 10.58 6.09
CA TYR A 24 5.26 9.63 7.14
C TYR A 24 4.28 8.46 7.12
N ALA A 25 4.82 7.28 7.38
CA ALA A 25 4.04 6.10 7.72
C ALA A 25 4.08 5.92 9.24
N PHE A 26 2.93 5.61 9.82
CA PHE A 26 2.80 5.27 11.23
C PHE A 26 2.31 3.84 11.35
N LEU A 27 2.99 3.06 12.17
CA LEU A 27 2.63 1.67 12.44
C LEU A 27 2.34 1.53 13.93
N TYR A 28 1.11 1.16 14.26
CA TYR A 28 0.76 0.68 15.59
C TYR A 28 0.98 -0.83 15.65
N ASP A 29 1.57 -1.31 16.74
CA ASP A 29 1.59 -2.74 17.05
C ASP A 29 0.81 -3.01 18.35
N SER A 30 -0.18 -3.90 18.28
CA SER A 30 -0.95 -4.30 19.46
C SER A 30 -0.14 -5.10 20.47
N LYS A 31 0.98 -5.71 20.08
CA LYS A 31 1.85 -6.48 20.99
C LYS A 31 2.57 -5.57 21.97
N ASP A 32 3.11 -4.46 21.45
CA ASP A 32 3.91 -3.50 22.22
C ASP A 32 3.08 -2.27 22.65
N HIS A 33 1.82 -2.20 22.22
CA HIS A 33 0.89 -1.09 22.42
C HIS A 33 1.49 0.28 22.07
N SER A 34 2.32 0.33 21.03
CA SER A 34 3.10 1.52 20.67
C SER A 34 2.93 1.88 19.20
N TRP A 35 3.20 3.15 18.90
CA TRP A 35 3.27 3.67 17.53
C TRP A 35 4.73 3.91 17.15
N THR A 36 5.12 3.43 15.98
CA THR A 36 6.42 3.71 15.36
C THR A 36 6.22 4.56 14.11
N GLN A 37 7.07 5.56 13.95
CA GLN A 37 7.08 6.42 12.77
C GLN A 37 8.19 5.97 11.82
N TYR A 38 7.84 5.88 10.54
CA TYR A 38 8.74 5.60 9.43
C TYR A 38 8.63 6.70 8.37
N ASP A 39 9.64 6.78 7.53
CA ASP A 39 9.56 7.61 6.32
C ASP A 39 8.46 7.07 5.40
N GLY A 40 7.69 7.98 4.81
CA GLY A 40 6.72 7.64 3.79
C GLY A 40 7.37 7.50 2.41
N LEU A 41 6.56 7.07 1.43
CA LEU A 41 7.00 6.95 0.05
C LEU A 41 6.87 8.28 -0.71
N GLN A 42 7.84 8.55 -1.60
CA GLN A 42 7.76 9.61 -2.62
C GLN A 42 7.92 8.98 -4.03
N PRO A 43 7.16 9.43 -5.05
CA PRO A 43 6.08 10.41 -5.00
C PRO A 43 4.83 9.88 -4.28
N LEU A 44 3.98 10.82 -3.88
CA LEU A 44 2.80 10.60 -3.05
C LEU A 44 1.84 9.52 -3.59
N LEU A 45 1.40 8.58 -2.75
CA LEU A 45 0.21 7.73 -3.00
C LEU A 45 -1.13 8.51 -2.96
N VAL A 46 -1.07 9.85 -3.01
CA VAL A 46 -2.11 10.81 -2.57
C VAL A 46 -3.35 10.83 -3.46
N GLU A 47 -3.32 10.27 -4.67
CA GLU A 47 -4.53 10.27 -5.50
C GLU A 47 -5.45 9.08 -5.20
N ASN A 48 -5.01 8.11 -4.40
CA ASN A 48 -5.76 6.87 -4.11
C ASN A 48 -6.17 6.74 -2.63
N PHE A 49 -6.60 7.83 -1.97
CA PHE A 49 -7.00 7.82 -0.56
C PHE A 49 -8.19 6.90 -0.20
N HIS A 50 -8.91 6.39 -1.20
CA HIS A 50 -10.03 5.46 -1.02
C HIS A 50 -9.61 3.99 -0.92
N GLN A 51 -8.30 3.70 -0.93
CA GLN A 51 -7.80 2.33 -1.00
C GLN A 51 -7.16 1.91 0.32
N GLU A 52 -7.39 0.66 0.69
CA GLU A 52 -6.66 0.00 1.75
C GLU A 52 -5.46 -0.72 1.15
N GLY A 53 -4.37 -0.84 1.93
CA GLY A 53 -3.22 -1.63 1.51
C GLY A 53 -3.57 -3.11 1.44
N ALA A 54 -3.10 -3.79 0.38
CA ALA A 54 -3.31 -5.23 0.22
C ALA A 54 -2.18 -6.00 0.94
N SER A 55 -2.52 -6.94 1.82
CA SER A 55 -1.52 -7.69 2.61
C SER A 55 -0.90 -8.85 1.81
N LEU A 56 0.42 -8.83 1.63
CA LEU A 56 1.18 -9.89 0.96
C LEU A 56 2.48 -10.16 1.71
N ASN A 57 2.69 -11.40 2.17
CA ASN A 57 3.94 -11.87 2.78
C ASN A 57 4.52 -10.95 3.88
N GLY A 58 3.68 -10.44 4.79
CA GLY A 58 4.12 -9.55 5.87
C GLY A 58 4.27 -8.07 5.47
N SER A 59 3.94 -7.72 4.22
CA SER A 59 3.96 -6.35 3.72
C SER A 59 2.58 -5.86 3.31
N LEU A 60 2.42 -4.54 3.25
CA LEU A 60 1.28 -3.89 2.62
C LEU A 60 1.66 -3.38 1.24
N CYS A 61 0.94 -3.81 0.22
CA CYS A 61 1.16 -3.44 -1.17
C CYS A 61 0.18 -2.35 -1.62
N PHE A 62 0.69 -1.41 -2.42
CA PHE A 62 -0.05 -0.28 -2.98
C PHE A 62 0.31 -0.10 -4.45
N ALA A 63 -0.64 0.36 -5.26
CA ALA A 63 -0.37 0.82 -6.61
C ALA A 63 -0.01 2.31 -6.60
N THR A 64 1.05 2.71 -7.30
CA THR A 64 1.41 4.12 -7.47
C THR A 64 0.60 4.78 -8.58
N PRO A 65 0.39 6.10 -8.54
CA PRO A 65 -0.01 6.87 -9.72
C PRO A 65 1.03 6.75 -10.86
N GLU A 66 0.68 7.20 -12.06
CA GLU A 66 1.57 7.11 -13.23
C GLU A 66 2.97 7.71 -12.97
N PRO A 67 4.06 7.00 -13.33
CA PRO A 67 4.10 5.67 -13.95
C PRO A 67 3.66 4.56 -12.98
N TYR A 68 2.70 3.74 -13.41
CA TYR A 68 2.14 2.68 -12.58
C TYR A 68 3.22 1.70 -12.13
N SER A 69 3.30 1.48 -10.82
CA SER A 69 4.14 0.46 -10.20
C SER A 69 3.42 -0.12 -8.99
N VAL A 70 3.93 -1.25 -8.50
CA VAL A 70 3.51 -1.78 -7.21
C VAL A 70 4.63 -1.54 -6.21
N VAL A 71 4.29 -0.94 -5.08
CA VAL A 71 5.20 -0.70 -3.96
C VAL A 71 4.71 -1.44 -2.74
N SER A 72 5.62 -1.88 -1.90
CA SER A 72 5.33 -2.59 -0.67
C SER A 72 5.99 -1.91 0.53
N PHE A 73 5.28 -1.93 1.66
CA PHE A 73 5.79 -1.50 2.95
C PHE A 73 5.92 -2.71 3.87
N ASP A 74 7.13 -3.01 4.29
CA ASP A 74 7.45 -4.10 5.22
C ASP A 74 6.98 -3.74 6.65
N LEU A 75 6.11 -4.57 7.25
CA LEU A 75 5.50 -4.28 8.55
C LEU A 75 6.43 -4.57 9.75
N ASP A 76 7.58 -5.19 9.53
CA ASP A 76 8.54 -5.54 10.59
C ASP A 76 9.67 -4.51 10.68
N ASN A 77 10.14 -3.99 9.55
CA ASN A 77 11.26 -3.04 9.51
C ASN A 77 10.91 -1.66 8.93
N GLY A 78 9.70 -1.48 8.39
CA GLY A 78 9.19 -0.22 7.86
C GLY A 78 9.91 0.30 6.62
N LYS A 79 10.52 -0.60 5.84
CA LYS A 79 11.13 -0.26 4.55
C LYS A 79 10.12 -0.31 3.42
N TRP A 80 10.34 0.57 2.45
CA TRP A 80 9.60 0.59 1.19
C TRP A 80 10.42 -0.10 0.10
N GLU A 81 9.75 -0.90 -0.72
CA GLU A 81 10.33 -1.55 -1.89
C GLU A 81 9.39 -1.47 -3.08
N THR A 82 9.93 -1.22 -4.28
CA THR A 82 9.18 -1.35 -5.53
C THR A 82 9.26 -2.79 -6.01
N LEU A 83 8.11 -3.43 -6.19
CA LEU A 83 8.04 -4.79 -6.71
C LEU A 83 8.36 -4.79 -8.21
N ASN A 84 9.18 -5.74 -8.64
CA ASN A 84 9.53 -5.93 -10.04
C ASN A 84 8.37 -6.62 -10.78
N THR A 85 7.38 -5.83 -11.20
CA THR A 85 6.21 -6.31 -11.93
C THR A 85 5.86 -5.35 -13.07
N GLU A 86 5.44 -5.90 -14.21
CA GLU A 86 4.94 -5.11 -15.32
C GLU A 86 3.49 -4.70 -15.05
N MET A 87 3.23 -3.40 -15.09
CA MET A 87 1.88 -2.86 -14.94
C MET A 87 1.25 -2.63 -16.32
N PRO A 88 -0.05 -2.97 -16.50
CA PRO A 88 -0.78 -2.58 -17.68
C PRO A 88 -0.76 -1.04 -17.87
N GLY A 89 -0.76 -0.58 -19.12
CA GLY A 89 -0.93 0.83 -19.46
C GLY A 89 -2.40 1.29 -19.36
N GLU A 90 -2.62 2.60 -19.31
CA GLU A 90 -3.95 3.24 -19.37
C GLU A 90 -4.94 2.77 -18.28
N LEU A 91 -4.41 2.50 -17.10
CA LEU A 91 -5.23 2.11 -15.97
C LEU A 91 -5.95 3.32 -15.35
N THR A 92 -7.10 3.09 -14.72
CA THR A 92 -7.83 4.09 -13.94
C THR A 92 -8.43 3.44 -12.69
N PHE A 93 -8.54 4.20 -11.60
CA PHE A 93 -9.12 3.73 -10.32
C PHE A 93 -8.51 2.41 -9.80
N VAL A 94 -7.20 2.26 -9.96
CA VAL A 94 -6.45 1.03 -9.71
C VAL A 94 -6.36 0.74 -8.23
N ARG A 95 -6.91 -0.39 -7.78
CA ARG A 95 -6.69 -0.92 -6.42
C ARG A 95 -6.00 -2.27 -6.47
N LEU A 96 -5.28 -2.58 -5.40
CA LEU A 96 -4.78 -3.92 -5.14
C LEU A 96 -5.69 -4.63 -4.14
N VAL A 97 -5.85 -5.94 -4.32
CA VAL A 97 -6.53 -6.83 -3.38
C VAL A 97 -5.76 -8.13 -3.28
N THR A 98 -5.89 -8.82 -2.15
CA THR A 98 -5.29 -10.13 -1.93
C THR A 98 -6.34 -11.22 -1.78
N ASP A 99 -5.96 -12.46 -2.09
CA ASP A 99 -6.82 -13.61 -1.77
C ASP A 99 -6.91 -13.83 -0.26
N THR A 100 -7.87 -14.66 0.17
CA THR A 100 -8.09 -14.98 1.60
C THR A 100 -6.88 -15.60 2.27
N ASN A 101 -6.00 -16.23 1.48
CA ASN A 101 -4.78 -16.87 1.97
C ASN A 101 -3.57 -15.94 1.90
N GLY A 102 -3.71 -14.73 1.35
CA GLY A 102 -2.65 -13.73 1.21
C GLY A 102 -1.48 -14.15 0.31
N GLY A 103 -1.67 -15.17 -0.54
CA GLY A 103 -0.64 -15.72 -1.41
C GLY A 103 -0.61 -15.11 -2.81
N LYS A 104 -1.66 -14.38 -3.20
CA LYS A 104 -1.76 -13.72 -4.52
C LYS A 104 -2.23 -12.29 -4.39
N LEU A 105 -1.59 -11.42 -5.16
CA LEU A 105 -1.96 -10.03 -5.32
C LEU A 105 -2.68 -9.86 -6.66
N TYR A 106 -3.84 -9.21 -6.63
CA TYR A 106 -4.67 -8.94 -7.79
C TYR A 106 -4.79 -7.44 -7.99
N LEU A 107 -4.66 -7.02 -9.24
CA LEU A 107 -4.92 -5.66 -9.69
C LEU A 107 -6.37 -5.57 -10.17
N VAL A 108 -7.14 -4.66 -9.59
CA VAL A 108 -8.51 -4.37 -10.02
C VAL A 108 -8.57 -2.90 -10.41
N GLY A 109 -8.96 -2.61 -11.65
CA GLY A 109 -9.07 -1.25 -12.16
C GLY A 109 -9.88 -1.21 -13.44
N GLY A 110 -10.12 0.00 -13.93
CA GLY A 110 -10.68 0.24 -15.25
C GLY A 110 -9.58 0.51 -16.28
N MET A 111 -9.92 0.36 -17.55
CA MET A 111 -9.16 0.93 -18.65
C MET A 111 -10.03 1.97 -19.33
N GLU A 112 -9.53 3.19 -19.47
CA GLU A 112 -10.22 4.20 -20.27
C GLU A 112 -9.63 4.20 -21.67
N SER A 113 -10.32 3.55 -22.61
CA SER A 113 -9.95 3.63 -24.03
C SER A 113 -10.36 5.01 -24.55
N ARG A 114 -9.39 5.91 -24.71
CA ARG A 114 -9.59 7.06 -25.62
C ARG A 114 -9.64 6.51 -27.04
N ARG A 115 -10.85 6.28 -27.55
CA ARG A 115 -11.07 6.13 -28.99
C ARG A 115 -10.70 7.46 -29.66
N VAL A 116 -9.55 7.50 -30.31
CA VAL A 116 -9.14 8.58 -31.23
C VAL A 116 -9.98 8.50 -32.50
#